data_AF-A0A2J8SIJ1-F1
#
_entry.id   AF-A0A2J8SIJ1-F1
#
_cell.length_a   1.000
_cell.length_b   1.000
_cell.length_c   1.000
_cell.angle_alpha   90.00
_cell.angle_beta   90.00
_cell.angle_gamma   90.00
#
_symmetry.space_group_name_H-M   'P 1'
#
loop_
_entity.id
_entity.type
_entity.pdbx_description
1 polymer ?
#
loop_
_entity_poly.entity_id
_entity_poly.type
_entity_poly.pdbx_seq_one_letter_code
_entity_poly.pdbx_strand_id
1 'polypeptide(L)'
;SILNSNEHLLKEKELLIDKQRKHISQLEQKVRESELQVHSALLGRPAPFGDVCLLRLQELQRENTFLRAQFAQKTEALSREKIDLEKKLSASEVEVQLIRESLKVALQKHSEEVKKQEERVKGRDKHINNLKKKCQKESEQNREKQQRIETLERYLADLPTLEDHQKQSQQLKDSELKSTELQEKVTELESLLEETQAICREKEIQVESLRQREAEFSSTGHSLQDKQSVEETSGEGPEVEMESWQKQYDSLQKIVEKQQQKMDQLRSQVQSLEQEVAQEEGTSQALREEAQRRDSALQQLRTAVKELSVQNQDLIEKNLTLQEHLRQAQPGSPPSPDTAQLALELHQELASCLQDLQAVCSIVTQRAQGHDPNLSLLLGIHSQHPETQLDLQKPDVIKRKLEEVQQLRRDIEDLRTTMSDRYAQDMGENCVTQ
;
A
#
# COMPACT_ATOMS: atom_id res chain seq x y z
N SER A 1 68.70 -130.68 -89.14
CA SER A 1 67.75 -130.62 -88.01
C SER A 1 67.91 -129.42 -87.08
N ILE A 2 69.11 -128.86 -86.87
CA ILE A 2 69.35 -127.75 -85.91
C ILE A 2 68.79 -126.40 -86.39
N LEU A 3 68.86 -126.12 -87.70
CA LEU A 3 68.39 -124.85 -88.31
C LEU A 3 66.88 -124.60 -88.10
N ASN A 4 66.03 -125.62 -88.32
CA ASN A 4 64.58 -125.47 -88.15
C ASN A 4 64.14 -125.26 -86.69
N SER A 5 64.89 -125.81 -85.73
CA SER A 5 64.60 -125.60 -84.29
C SER A 5 64.95 -124.17 -83.85
N ASN A 6 66.05 -123.60 -84.38
CA ASN A 6 66.41 -122.21 -84.12
C ASN A 6 65.42 -121.23 -84.74
N GLU A 7 64.88 -121.52 -85.93
CA GLU A 7 63.86 -120.67 -86.55
C GLU A 7 62.53 -120.69 -85.80
N HIS A 8 62.10 -121.86 -85.30
CA HIS A 8 60.93 -121.98 -84.44
C HIS A 8 61.10 -121.22 -83.13
N LEU A 9 62.26 -121.35 -82.47
CA LEU A 9 62.58 -120.62 -81.25
C LEU A 9 62.62 -119.09 -81.49
N LEU A 10 63.07 -118.65 -82.66
CA LEU A 10 63.07 -117.23 -83.03
C LEU A 10 61.65 -116.68 -83.16
N LYS A 11 60.76 -117.41 -83.86
CA LYS A 11 59.35 -117.04 -84.00
C LYS A 11 58.62 -117.01 -82.66
N GLU A 12 58.94 -117.94 -81.76
CA GLU A 12 58.38 -117.97 -80.40
C GLU A 12 58.85 -116.79 -79.55
N LYS A 13 60.14 -116.42 -79.67
CA LYS A 13 60.68 -115.20 -79.04
C LYS A 13 60.07 -113.92 -79.61
N GLU A 14 59.86 -113.83 -80.92
CA GLU A 14 59.16 -112.70 -81.55
C GLU A 14 57.71 -112.58 -81.04
N LEU A 15 56.97 -113.69 -80.97
CA LEU A 15 55.62 -113.71 -80.40
C LEU A 15 55.61 -113.25 -78.94
N LEU A 16 56.62 -113.65 -78.15
CA LEU A 16 56.76 -113.23 -76.76
C LEU A 16 57.07 -111.73 -76.65
N ILE A 17 57.95 -111.21 -77.51
CA ILE A 17 58.27 -109.78 -77.59
C ILE A 17 57.03 -108.97 -77.95
N ASP A 18 56.22 -109.42 -78.91
CA ASP A 18 54.98 -108.73 -79.28
C ASP A 18 53.94 -108.73 -78.16
N LYS A 19 53.82 -109.84 -77.41
CA LYS A 19 52.99 -109.88 -76.20
C LYS A 19 53.48 -108.91 -75.13
N GLN A 20 54.79 -108.85 -74.90
CA GLN A 20 55.39 -107.91 -73.95
C GLN A 20 55.19 -106.45 -74.36
N ARG A 21 55.38 -106.12 -75.65
CA ARG A 21 55.10 -104.76 -76.17
C ARG A 21 53.66 -104.34 -75.93
N LYS A 22 52.70 -105.21 -76.26
CA LYS A 22 51.27 -104.95 -76.02
C LYS A 22 50.97 -104.72 -74.53
N HIS A 23 51.59 -105.50 -73.64
CA HIS A 23 51.41 -105.34 -72.21
C HIS A 23 52.01 -104.02 -71.68
N ILE A 24 53.21 -103.64 -72.16
CA ILE A 24 53.84 -102.37 -71.81
C ILE A 24 52.95 -101.20 -72.24
N SER A 25 52.43 -101.19 -73.48
CA SER A 25 51.55 -100.12 -73.94
C SER A 25 50.26 -99.99 -73.10
N GLN A 26 49.70 -101.11 -72.64
CA GLN A 26 48.54 -101.09 -71.73
C GLN A 26 48.88 -100.50 -70.36
N LEU A 27 50.06 -100.83 -69.81
CA LEU A 27 50.51 -100.27 -68.54
C LEU A 27 50.79 -98.77 -68.65
N GLU A 28 51.44 -98.32 -69.72
CA GLU A 28 51.69 -96.90 -69.98
C GLU A 28 50.39 -96.10 -70.12
N GLN A 29 49.35 -96.69 -70.72
CA GLN A 29 48.03 -96.06 -70.77
C GLN A 29 47.41 -95.92 -69.37
N LYS A 30 47.44 -96.97 -68.55
CA LYS A 30 46.93 -96.93 -67.17
C LYS A 30 47.66 -95.93 -66.29
N VAL A 31 48.98 -95.80 -66.44
CA VAL A 31 49.76 -94.81 -65.69
C VAL A 31 49.30 -93.40 -66.07
N ARG A 32 49.17 -93.09 -67.36
CA ARG A 32 48.66 -91.78 -67.81
C ARG A 32 47.26 -91.48 -67.29
N GLU A 33 46.36 -92.46 -67.30
CA GLU A 33 45.00 -92.30 -66.76
C GLU A 33 45.02 -92.05 -65.24
N SER A 34 45.87 -92.79 -64.50
CA SER A 34 46.05 -92.59 -63.05
C SER A 34 46.63 -91.21 -62.71
N GLU A 35 47.61 -90.73 -63.49
CA GLU A 35 48.19 -89.39 -63.31
C GLU A 35 47.14 -88.30 -63.53
N LEU A 36 46.32 -88.43 -64.57
CA LEU A 36 45.18 -87.54 -64.83
C LEU A 36 44.15 -87.58 -63.69
N GLN A 37 43.90 -88.76 -63.12
CA GLN A 37 42.98 -88.92 -62.00
C GLN A 37 43.51 -88.27 -60.72
N VAL A 38 44.81 -88.36 -60.44
CA VAL A 38 45.46 -87.68 -59.31
C VAL A 38 45.48 -86.17 -59.51
N HIS A 39 45.81 -85.70 -60.72
CA HIS A 39 45.77 -84.27 -61.03
C HIS A 39 44.36 -83.69 -60.93
N SER A 40 43.34 -84.42 -61.40
CA SER A 40 41.94 -84.02 -61.25
C SER A 40 41.47 -84.09 -59.79
N ALA A 41 41.95 -85.01 -58.96
CA ALA A 41 41.64 -85.04 -57.52
C ALA A 41 42.30 -83.89 -56.74
N LEU A 42 43.55 -83.54 -57.07
CA LEU A 42 44.27 -82.41 -56.45
C LEU A 42 43.67 -81.06 -56.82
N LEU A 43 43.15 -80.93 -58.05
CA LEU A 43 42.57 -79.70 -58.57
C LEU A 43 41.03 -79.68 -58.53
N GLY A 44 40.39 -80.77 -58.10
CA GLY A 44 38.95 -81.02 -58.21
C GLY A 44 38.14 -80.92 -56.91
N ARG A 45 38.20 -79.75 -56.25
CA ARG A 45 37.17 -79.10 -55.37
C ARG A 45 36.77 -79.75 -54.02
N PRO A 46 36.42 -78.97 -52.97
CA PRO A 46 35.44 -77.87 -52.96
C PRO A 46 35.99 -76.51 -52.47
N ALA A 47 35.13 -75.48 -52.43
CA ALA A 47 35.46 -74.08 -52.16
C ALA A 47 36.45 -73.84 -50.98
N PRO A 48 37.38 -72.88 -51.11
CA PRO A 48 38.49 -72.73 -50.18
C PRO A 48 38.04 -72.04 -48.89
N PHE A 49 38.16 -72.73 -47.76
CA PHE A 49 37.97 -72.16 -46.41
C PHE A 49 38.82 -70.90 -46.18
N GLY A 50 39.97 -70.81 -46.86
CA GLY A 50 40.84 -69.63 -46.86
C GLY A 50 40.20 -68.37 -47.45
N ASP A 51 39.42 -68.49 -48.53
CA ASP A 51 38.76 -67.32 -49.15
C ASP A 51 37.60 -66.82 -48.29
N VAL A 52 36.88 -67.71 -47.62
CA VAL A 52 35.82 -67.34 -46.67
C VAL A 52 36.42 -66.59 -45.47
N CYS A 53 37.53 -67.06 -44.91
CA CYS A 53 38.26 -66.37 -43.85
C CYS A 53 38.81 -65.01 -44.29
N LEU A 54 39.32 -64.90 -45.52
CA LEU A 54 39.84 -63.65 -46.09
C LEU A 54 38.72 -62.62 -46.29
N LEU A 55 37.58 -63.03 -46.85
CA LEU A 55 36.39 -62.19 -47.01
C LEU A 55 35.89 -61.69 -45.65
N ARG A 56 35.84 -62.57 -44.63
CA ARG A 56 35.45 -62.18 -43.27
C ARG A 56 36.41 -61.18 -42.65
N LEU A 57 37.72 -61.33 -42.87
CA LEU A 57 38.72 -60.37 -42.40
C LEU A 57 38.54 -59.00 -43.08
N GLN A 58 38.25 -58.98 -44.38
CA GLN A 58 37.99 -57.75 -45.12
C GLN A 58 36.70 -57.05 -44.68
N GLU A 59 35.64 -57.81 -44.38
CA GLU A 59 34.41 -57.29 -43.78
C GLU A 59 34.69 -56.61 -42.43
N LEU A 60 35.42 -57.29 -41.53
CA LEU A 60 35.80 -56.74 -40.22
C LEU A 60 36.67 -55.49 -40.36
N GLN A 61 37.56 -55.42 -41.36
CA GLN A 61 38.35 -54.23 -41.65
C GLN A 61 37.49 -53.06 -42.14
N ARG A 62 36.50 -53.31 -43.01
CA ARG A 62 35.53 -52.29 -43.45
C ARG A 62 34.68 -51.81 -42.29
N GLU A 63 34.18 -52.72 -41.46
CA GLU A 63 33.42 -52.40 -40.25
C GLU A 63 34.26 -51.57 -39.27
N ASN A 64 35.51 -51.94 -39.03
CA ASN A 64 36.41 -51.17 -38.16
C ASN A 64 36.67 -49.76 -38.72
N THR A 65 36.86 -49.63 -40.03
CA THR A 65 37.04 -48.33 -40.71
C THR A 65 35.77 -47.47 -40.60
N PHE A 66 34.60 -48.08 -40.79
CA PHE A 66 33.32 -47.43 -40.64
C PHE A 66 33.09 -46.94 -39.20
N LEU A 67 33.35 -47.80 -38.20
CA LEU A 67 33.25 -47.43 -36.79
C LEU A 67 34.22 -46.30 -36.44
N ARG A 68 35.48 -46.33 -36.91
CA ARG A 68 36.44 -45.24 -36.71
C ARG A 68 35.94 -43.92 -37.30
N ALA A 69 35.37 -43.95 -38.50
CA ALA A 69 34.79 -42.76 -39.13
C ALA A 69 33.59 -42.24 -38.33
N GLN A 70 32.71 -43.13 -37.84
CA GLN A 70 31.58 -42.75 -37.00
C GLN A 70 32.04 -42.17 -35.66
N PHE A 71 33.06 -42.75 -35.03
CA PHE A 71 33.65 -42.21 -33.80
C PHE A 71 34.26 -40.83 -34.04
N ALA A 72 35.03 -40.63 -35.11
CA ALA A 72 35.59 -39.33 -35.46
C ALA A 72 34.48 -38.28 -35.68
N GLN A 73 33.45 -38.61 -36.45
CA GLN A 73 32.30 -37.73 -36.68
C GLN A 73 31.60 -37.36 -35.36
N LYS A 74 31.39 -38.33 -34.46
CA LYS A 74 30.76 -38.09 -33.16
C LYS A 74 31.64 -37.22 -32.26
N THR A 75 32.95 -37.46 -32.25
CA THR A 75 33.92 -36.65 -31.50
C THR A 75 33.96 -35.21 -32.03
N GLU A 76 33.92 -35.00 -33.34
CA GLU A 76 33.85 -33.66 -33.93
C GLU A 76 32.51 -32.96 -33.67
N ALA A 77 31.39 -33.68 -33.69
CA ALA A 77 30.10 -33.11 -33.33
C ALA A 77 30.08 -32.62 -31.88
N LEU A 78 30.57 -33.45 -30.95
CA LEU A 78 30.70 -33.10 -29.53
C LEU A 78 31.68 -31.94 -29.30
N SER A 79 32.77 -31.86 -30.06
CA SER A 79 33.72 -30.74 -29.93
C SER A 79 33.13 -29.42 -30.41
N ARG A 80 32.32 -29.44 -31.50
CA ARG A 80 31.57 -28.25 -31.96
C ARG A 80 30.53 -27.82 -30.94
N GLU A 81 29.75 -28.75 -30.41
CA GLU A 81 28.77 -28.48 -29.35
C GLU A 81 29.42 -27.87 -28.11
N LYS A 82 30.56 -28.43 -27.67
CA LYS A 82 31.34 -27.88 -26.55
C LYS A 82 31.74 -26.42 -26.79
N ILE A 83 32.28 -26.11 -27.97
CA ILE A 83 32.70 -24.73 -28.32
C ILE A 83 31.49 -23.78 -28.30
N ASP A 84 30.34 -24.21 -28.82
CA ASP A 84 29.13 -23.38 -28.83
C ASP A 84 28.54 -23.17 -27.43
N LEU A 85 28.63 -24.18 -26.56
CA LEU A 85 28.26 -24.04 -25.14
C LEU A 85 29.23 -23.11 -24.40
N GLU A 86 30.54 -23.21 -24.64
CA GLU A 86 31.54 -22.29 -24.06
C GLU A 86 31.29 -20.83 -24.50
N LYS A 87 30.95 -20.61 -25.77
CA LYS A 87 30.56 -19.27 -26.26
C LYS A 87 29.31 -18.75 -25.56
N LYS A 88 28.25 -19.56 -25.47
CA LYS A 88 27.00 -19.19 -24.78
C LYS A 88 27.23 -18.90 -23.30
N LEU A 89 28.09 -19.69 -22.64
CA LEU A 89 28.49 -19.47 -21.25
C LEU A 89 29.19 -18.11 -21.09
N SER A 90 30.19 -17.82 -21.94
CA SER A 90 30.91 -16.54 -21.87
C SER A 90 30.00 -15.33 -22.13
N ALA A 91 29.04 -15.44 -23.05
CA ALA A 91 28.07 -14.38 -23.31
C ALA A 91 27.17 -14.15 -22.09
N SER A 92 26.67 -15.24 -21.48
CA SER A 92 25.85 -15.15 -20.27
C SER A 92 26.61 -14.57 -19.08
N GLU A 93 27.89 -14.91 -18.91
CA GLU A 93 28.74 -14.34 -17.85
C GLU A 93 28.91 -12.82 -18.00
N VAL A 94 29.06 -12.33 -19.24
CA VAL A 94 29.12 -10.89 -19.53
C VAL A 94 27.78 -10.20 -19.23
N GLU A 95 26.66 -10.80 -19.65
CA GLU A 95 25.32 -10.26 -19.35
C GLU A 95 25.08 -10.16 -17.83
N VAL A 96 25.48 -11.19 -17.07
CA VAL A 96 25.38 -11.19 -15.61
C VAL A 96 26.24 -10.07 -14.99
N GLN A 97 27.45 -9.82 -15.52
CA GLN A 97 28.29 -8.72 -15.06
C GLN A 97 27.64 -7.36 -15.33
N LEU A 98 27.10 -7.13 -16.53
CA LEU A 98 26.39 -5.89 -16.88
C LEU A 98 25.17 -5.66 -15.98
N ILE A 99 24.38 -6.71 -15.71
CA ILE A 99 23.24 -6.63 -14.79
C ILE A 99 23.72 -6.24 -13.38
N ARG A 100 24.78 -6.87 -12.87
CA ARG A 100 25.35 -6.54 -11.54
C ARG A 100 25.83 -5.09 -11.47
N GLU A 101 26.50 -4.59 -12.51
CA GLU A 101 26.95 -3.20 -12.57
C GLU A 101 25.77 -2.21 -12.61
N SER A 102 24.76 -2.49 -13.45
CA SER A 102 23.54 -1.68 -13.51
C SER A 102 22.82 -1.63 -12.16
N LEU A 103 22.75 -2.76 -11.44
CA LEU A 103 22.15 -2.86 -10.13
C LEU A 103 22.95 -2.02 -9.10
N LYS A 104 24.28 -2.09 -9.15
CA LYS A 104 25.14 -1.29 -8.28
C LYS A 104 24.93 0.22 -8.49
N VAL A 105 24.83 0.66 -9.74
CA VAL A 105 24.54 2.06 -10.08
C VAL A 105 23.13 2.46 -9.59
N ALA A 106 22.13 1.61 -9.81
CA ALA A 106 20.76 1.86 -9.35
C ALA A 106 20.68 1.97 -7.82
N LEU A 107 21.37 1.09 -7.09
CA LEU A 107 21.45 1.13 -5.62
C LEU A 107 22.13 2.39 -5.11
N GLN A 108 23.24 2.81 -5.75
CA GLN A 108 23.93 4.04 -5.40
C GLN A 108 23.05 5.28 -5.61
N LYS A 109 22.38 5.36 -6.76
CA LYS A 109 21.42 6.43 -7.06
C LYS A 109 20.27 6.48 -6.06
N HIS A 110 19.72 5.31 -5.69
CA HIS A 110 18.67 5.23 -4.68
C HIS A 110 19.16 5.70 -3.31
N SER A 111 20.37 5.31 -2.88
CA SER A 111 20.99 5.77 -1.65
C SER A 111 21.18 7.30 -1.61
N GLU A 112 21.60 7.91 -2.71
CA GLU A 112 21.74 9.36 -2.82
C GLU A 112 20.39 10.09 -2.75
N GLU A 113 19.37 9.57 -3.43
CA GLU A 113 18.02 10.13 -3.35
C GLU A 113 17.45 10.03 -1.92
N VAL A 114 17.66 8.91 -1.24
CA VAL A 114 17.27 8.75 0.18
C VAL A 114 17.95 9.80 1.05
N LYS A 115 19.27 10.02 0.92
CA LYS A 115 19.99 11.06 1.66
C LYS A 115 19.42 12.46 1.39
N LYS A 116 19.12 12.76 0.13
CA LYS A 116 18.48 14.03 -0.25
C LYS A 116 17.10 14.17 0.38
N GLN A 117 16.29 13.11 0.42
CA GLN A 117 15.00 13.13 1.12
C GLN A 117 15.15 13.39 2.61
N GLU A 118 16.09 12.72 3.28
CA GLU A 118 16.38 12.91 4.69
C GLU A 118 16.77 14.36 5.01
N GLU A 119 17.59 15.01 4.17
CA GLU A 119 17.93 16.42 4.31
C GLU A 119 16.72 17.34 4.16
N ARG A 120 15.83 17.05 3.19
CA ARG A 120 14.57 17.80 3.03
C ARG A 120 13.65 17.67 4.25
N VAL A 121 13.55 16.47 4.81
CA VAL A 121 12.77 16.21 6.04
C VAL A 121 13.38 16.99 7.21
N LYS A 122 14.70 16.89 7.43
CA LYS A 122 15.42 17.68 8.45
C LYS A 122 15.20 19.19 8.30
N GLY A 123 15.17 19.70 7.06
CA GLY A 123 14.86 21.09 6.77
C GLY A 123 13.44 21.48 7.18
N ARG A 124 12.45 20.65 6.85
CA ARG A 124 11.05 20.84 7.26
C ARG A 124 10.88 20.78 8.77
N ASP A 125 11.54 19.84 9.45
CA ASP A 125 11.47 19.73 10.91
C ASP A 125 12.04 20.97 11.61
N LYS A 126 13.15 21.52 11.10
CA LYS A 126 13.68 22.81 11.59
C LYS A 126 12.67 23.94 11.39
N HIS A 127 12.01 24.00 10.23
CA HIS A 127 10.98 25.00 9.97
C HIS A 127 9.77 24.86 10.90
N ILE A 128 9.26 23.63 11.08
CA ILE A 128 8.17 23.32 12.02
C ILE A 128 8.56 23.73 13.44
N ASN A 129 9.77 23.41 13.89
CA ASN A 129 10.25 23.81 15.22
C ASN A 129 10.35 25.33 15.37
N ASN A 130 10.78 26.04 14.33
CA ASN A 130 10.80 27.50 14.34
C ASN A 130 9.38 28.09 14.41
N LEU A 131 8.42 27.52 13.69
CA LEU A 131 7.02 27.94 13.76
C LEU A 131 6.41 27.65 15.13
N LYS A 132 6.68 26.48 15.73
CA LYS A 132 6.26 26.15 17.10
C LYS A 132 6.79 27.17 18.10
N LYS A 133 8.08 27.54 18.01
CA LYS A 133 8.68 28.57 18.88
C LYS A 133 8.03 29.94 18.67
N LYS A 134 7.69 30.34 17.44
CA LYS A 134 6.98 31.59 17.17
C LYS A 134 5.58 31.57 17.79
N CYS A 135 4.82 30.50 17.56
CA CYS A 135 3.48 30.32 18.12
C CYS A 135 3.50 30.35 19.66
N GLN A 136 4.47 29.70 20.29
CA GLN A 136 4.65 29.75 21.74
C GLN A 136 4.91 31.18 22.24
N LYS A 137 5.84 31.90 21.62
CA LYS A 137 6.13 33.30 21.98
C LYS A 137 4.91 34.21 21.83
N GLU A 138 4.15 34.04 20.75
CA GLU A 138 2.93 34.81 20.51
C GLU A 138 1.83 34.47 21.53
N SER A 139 1.72 33.20 21.93
CA SER A 139 0.82 32.78 23.01
C SER A 139 1.22 33.38 24.36
N GLU A 140 2.51 33.41 24.69
CA GLU A 140 3.04 34.05 25.91
C GLU A 140 2.73 35.55 25.92
N GLN A 141 3.00 36.25 24.79
CA GLN A 141 2.66 37.67 24.65
C GLN A 141 1.15 37.96 24.77
N ASN A 142 0.30 37.10 24.21
CA ASN A 142 -1.14 37.26 24.35
C ASN A 142 -1.61 37.06 25.79
N ARG A 143 -1.01 36.10 26.52
CA ARG A 143 -1.29 35.92 27.95
C ARG A 143 -0.86 37.15 28.77
N GLU A 144 0.30 37.74 28.48
CA GLU A 144 0.75 38.97 29.13
C GLU A 144 -0.19 40.15 28.85
N LYS A 145 -0.62 40.32 27.59
CA LYS A 145 -1.62 41.34 27.22
C LYS A 145 -2.94 41.12 27.94
N GLN A 146 -3.40 39.87 28.04
CA GLN A 146 -4.63 39.53 28.75
C GLN A 146 -4.53 39.88 30.24
N GLN A 147 -3.41 39.54 30.90
CA GLN A 147 -3.15 39.93 32.29
C GLN A 147 -3.11 41.45 32.46
N ARG A 148 -2.57 42.18 31.47
CA ARG A 148 -2.57 43.65 31.48
C ARG A 148 -3.98 44.22 31.36
N ILE A 149 -4.81 43.65 30.49
CA ILE A 149 -6.22 44.03 30.34
C ILE A 149 -6.95 43.79 31.67
N GLU A 150 -6.87 42.59 32.25
CA GLU A 150 -7.51 42.26 33.54
C GLU A 150 -7.07 43.19 34.68
N THR A 151 -5.80 43.59 34.68
CA THR A 151 -5.27 44.54 35.66
C THR A 151 -5.86 45.93 35.45
N LEU A 152 -5.97 46.39 34.20
CA LEU A 152 -6.60 47.67 33.88
C LEU A 152 -8.11 47.65 34.16
N GLU A 153 -8.79 46.54 33.90
CA GLU A 153 -10.21 46.36 34.22
C GLU A 153 -10.44 46.45 35.73
N ARG A 154 -9.59 45.84 36.56
CA ARG A 154 -9.61 46.01 38.01
C ARG A 154 -9.42 47.47 38.42
N TYR A 155 -8.41 48.15 37.89
CA TYR A 155 -8.21 49.57 38.20
C TYR A 155 -9.39 50.45 37.76
N LEU A 156 -10.00 50.17 36.60
CA LEU A 156 -11.16 50.91 36.13
C LEU A 156 -12.40 50.65 36.98
N ALA A 157 -12.55 49.45 37.54
CA ALA A 157 -13.64 49.11 38.46
C ALA A 157 -13.52 49.84 39.81
N ASP A 158 -12.30 50.13 40.27
CA ASP A 158 -12.05 50.86 41.52
C ASP A 158 -12.27 52.38 41.40
N LEU A 159 -12.32 52.92 40.18
CA LEU A 159 -12.51 54.35 39.97
C LEU A 159 -14.00 54.73 40.15
N PRO A 160 -14.30 55.88 40.77
CA PRO A 160 -15.66 56.38 40.89
C PRO A 160 -16.31 56.47 39.51
N THR A 161 -17.49 55.87 39.36
CA THR A 161 -18.19 55.92 38.09
C THR A 161 -18.72 57.34 37.83
N LEU A 162 -19.01 57.64 36.56
CA LEU A 162 -19.65 58.91 36.20
C LEU A 162 -20.97 59.10 36.95
N GLU A 163 -21.69 58.00 37.21
CA GLU A 163 -22.94 58.01 37.96
C GLU A 163 -22.70 58.35 39.44
N ASP A 164 -21.62 57.83 40.05
CA ASP A 164 -21.24 58.20 41.43
C ASP A 164 -20.89 59.68 41.53
N HIS A 165 -20.14 60.22 40.56
CA HIS A 165 -19.84 61.64 40.50
C HIS A 165 -21.12 62.48 40.31
N GLN A 166 -22.06 62.05 39.48
CA GLN A 166 -23.35 62.72 39.31
C GLN A 166 -24.17 62.71 40.61
N LYS A 167 -24.23 61.58 41.32
CA LYS A 167 -24.88 61.46 42.63
C LYS A 167 -24.24 62.38 43.68
N GLN A 168 -22.92 62.39 43.76
CA GLN A 168 -22.18 63.27 44.67
C GLN A 168 -22.42 64.75 44.33
N SER A 169 -22.39 65.12 43.04
CA SER A 169 -22.66 66.50 42.61
C SER A 169 -24.10 66.92 42.93
N GLN A 170 -25.08 66.03 42.77
CA GLN A 170 -26.46 66.32 43.15
C GLN A 170 -26.62 66.48 44.66
N GLN A 171 -26.02 65.59 45.46
CA GLN A 171 -26.02 65.71 46.92
C GLN A 171 -25.37 67.01 47.40
N LEU A 172 -24.30 67.46 46.72
CA LEU A 172 -23.64 68.73 47.00
C LEU A 172 -24.62 69.89 46.75
N LYS A 173 -25.26 69.93 45.57
CA LYS A 173 -26.26 70.96 45.23
C LYS A 173 -27.43 71.00 46.21
N ASP A 174 -27.95 69.83 46.60
CA ASP A 174 -29.04 69.73 47.57
C ASP A 174 -28.60 70.23 48.96
N SER A 175 -27.33 70.01 49.33
CA SER A 175 -26.77 70.49 50.59
C SER A 175 -26.51 72.00 50.57
N GLU A 176 -26.04 72.53 49.44
CA GLU A 176 -25.90 73.98 49.21
C GLU A 176 -27.25 74.69 49.31
N LEU A 177 -28.30 74.16 48.66
CA LEU A 177 -29.66 74.70 48.75
C LEU A 177 -30.20 74.71 50.18
N LYS A 178 -30.00 73.62 50.94
CA LYS A 178 -30.38 73.58 52.36
C LYS A 178 -29.59 74.59 53.19
N SER A 179 -28.31 74.79 52.88
CA SER A 179 -27.50 75.80 53.56
C SER A 179 -28.00 77.21 53.27
N THR A 180 -28.41 77.52 52.04
CA THR A 180 -28.98 78.83 51.70
C THR A 180 -30.32 79.05 52.38
N GLU A 181 -31.21 78.05 52.40
CA GLU A 181 -32.50 78.13 53.10
C GLU A 181 -32.34 78.33 54.62
N LEU A 182 -31.36 77.65 55.23
CA LEU A 182 -31.06 77.84 56.66
C LEU A 182 -30.49 79.23 56.91
N GLN A 183 -29.60 79.72 56.04
CA GLN A 183 -29.06 81.07 56.14
C GLN A 183 -30.18 82.11 56.06
N GLU A 184 -31.12 81.96 55.12
CA GLU A 184 -32.30 82.82 55.00
C GLU A 184 -33.15 82.81 56.28
N LYS A 185 -33.46 81.63 56.82
CA LYS A 185 -34.20 81.51 58.10
C LYS A 185 -33.46 82.15 59.28
N VAL A 186 -32.14 82.01 59.34
CA VAL A 186 -31.34 82.68 60.38
C VAL A 186 -31.48 84.18 60.25
N THR A 187 -31.37 84.74 59.04
CA THR A 187 -31.54 86.19 58.81
C THR A 187 -32.96 86.68 59.14
N GLU A 188 -33.99 85.89 58.83
CA GLU A 188 -35.38 86.20 59.21
C GLU A 188 -35.56 86.22 60.74
N LEU A 189 -35.02 85.23 61.44
CA LEU A 189 -35.06 85.16 62.90
C LEU A 189 -34.26 86.28 63.56
N GLU A 190 -33.09 86.62 63.02
CA GLU A 190 -32.30 87.77 63.46
C GLU A 190 -33.09 89.08 63.32
N SER A 191 -33.78 89.28 62.18
CA SER A 191 -34.64 90.46 61.96
C SER A 191 -35.83 90.52 62.93
N LEU A 192 -36.52 89.41 63.16
CA LEU A 192 -37.62 89.32 64.14
C LEU A 192 -37.12 89.57 65.57
N LEU A 193 -35.93 89.08 65.92
CA LEU A 193 -35.30 89.34 67.20
C LEU A 193 -34.99 90.83 67.37
N GLU A 194 -34.45 91.48 66.35
CA GLU A 194 -34.20 92.92 66.36
C GLU A 194 -35.49 93.73 66.52
N GLU A 195 -36.55 93.36 65.80
CA GLU A 195 -37.87 94.00 65.90
C GLU A 195 -38.47 93.84 67.31
N THR A 196 -38.46 92.62 67.85
CA THR A 196 -38.96 92.35 69.21
C THR A 196 -38.13 93.06 70.28
N GLN A 197 -36.80 93.12 70.14
CA GLN A 197 -35.95 93.91 71.02
C GLN A 197 -36.28 95.41 70.95
N ALA A 198 -36.57 95.95 69.75
CA ALA A 198 -36.99 97.34 69.59
C ALA A 198 -38.34 97.60 70.28
N ILE A 199 -39.32 96.70 70.13
CA ILE A 199 -40.61 96.77 70.82
C ILE A 199 -40.42 96.69 72.34
N CYS A 200 -39.57 95.77 72.84
CA CYS A 200 -39.26 95.66 74.27
C CYS A 200 -38.64 96.96 74.81
N ARG A 201 -37.67 97.55 74.10
CA ARG A 201 -37.08 98.86 74.48
C ARG A 201 -38.13 99.96 74.51
N GLU A 202 -39.04 100.01 73.54
CA GLU A 202 -40.14 100.98 73.55
C GLU A 202 -41.06 100.77 74.77
N LYS A 203 -41.40 99.52 75.08
CA LYS A 203 -42.21 99.16 76.26
C LYS A 203 -41.49 99.50 77.56
N GLU A 204 -40.19 99.27 77.66
CA GLU A 204 -39.37 99.69 78.81
C GLU A 204 -39.42 101.21 79.02
N ILE A 205 -39.30 102.00 77.94
CA ILE A 205 -39.46 103.46 77.99
C ILE A 205 -40.88 103.84 78.46
N GLN A 206 -41.92 103.17 77.96
CA GLN A 206 -43.30 103.38 78.43
C GLN A 206 -43.44 103.04 79.92
N VAL A 207 -42.90 101.92 80.38
CA VAL A 207 -42.92 101.51 81.79
C VAL A 207 -42.17 102.52 82.64
N GLU A 208 -40.98 102.97 82.26
CA GLU A 208 -40.21 103.97 83.02
C GLU A 208 -40.97 105.30 83.12
N SER A 209 -41.66 105.72 82.06
CA SER A 209 -42.52 106.91 82.09
C SER A 209 -43.72 106.75 83.04
N LEU A 210 -44.32 105.55 83.10
CA LEU A 210 -45.37 105.22 84.06
C LEU A 210 -44.83 105.13 85.48
N ARG A 211 -43.60 104.61 85.66
CA ARG A 211 -42.91 104.50 86.94
C ARG A 211 -42.57 105.85 87.52
N GLN A 212 -42.15 106.82 86.69
CA GLN A 212 -41.97 108.21 87.10
C GLN A 212 -43.30 108.81 87.59
N ARG A 213 -44.40 108.55 86.87
CA ARG A 213 -45.74 108.97 87.29
C ARG A 213 -46.22 108.24 88.56
N GLU A 214 -45.93 106.95 88.70
CA GLU A 214 -46.16 106.19 89.93
C GLU A 214 -45.27 106.67 91.08
N ALA A 215 -44.05 107.14 90.83
CA ALA A 215 -43.18 107.73 91.84
C ALA A 215 -43.71 109.10 92.29
N GLU A 216 -44.33 109.88 91.40
CA GLU A 216 -45.10 111.09 91.76
C GLU A 216 -46.30 110.73 92.67
N PHE A 217 -47.04 109.67 92.33
CA PHE A 217 -48.14 109.16 93.18
C PHE A 217 -47.64 108.50 94.48
N SER A 218 -46.49 107.84 94.46
CA SER A 218 -45.86 107.20 95.63
C SER A 218 -45.22 108.23 96.55
N SER A 219 -44.80 109.40 96.04
CA SER A 219 -44.49 110.58 96.87
C SER A 219 -45.69 111.06 97.70
N THR A 220 -46.90 110.71 97.25
CA THR A 220 -48.17 110.95 97.98
C THR A 220 -48.58 109.74 98.85
N GLY A 221 -47.99 108.56 98.63
CA GLY A 221 -48.39 107.29 99.25
C GLY A 221 -47.40 106.70 100.27
N HIS A 222 -46.28 107.34 100.58
CA HIS A 222 -45.26 106.80 101.50
C HIS A 222 -45.41 107.30 102.95
N SER A 223 -46.54 106.96 103.57
CA SER A 223 -46.65 106.69 105.00
C SER A 223 -47.36 105.35 105.16
N LEU A 224 -46.64 104.36 105.71
CA LEU A 224 -47.01 103.00 106.12
C LEU A 224 -46.21 101.89 105.38
N GLN A 225 -45.13 101.45 106.06
CA GLN A 225 -44.70 100.06 106.37
C GLN A 225 -44.78 98.93 105.32
N ASP A 226 -43.97 97.85 105.29
CA ASP A 226 -42.80 97.29 106.01
C ASP A 226 -42.36 96.01 105.21
N LYS A 227 -41.03 95.75 105.08
CA LYS A 227 -40.24 94.45 105.08
C LYS A 227 -40.73 93.18 104.31
N GLN A 228 -39.91 92.24 103.75
CA GLN A 228 -38.55 91.74 104.09
C GLN A 228 -37.98 90.69 103.04
N SER A 229 -36.64 90.67 102.87
CA SER A 229 -35.63 89.56 102.69
C SER A 229 -35.73 88.45 101.58
N VAL A 230 -34.76 88.29 100.64
CA VAL A 230 -33.40 87.60 100.66
C VAL A 230 -33.52 86.05 100.59
N GLU A 231 -32.72 85.20 99.92
CA GLU A 231 -31.68 85.19 98.86
C GLU A 231 -31.25 83.69 98.66
N GLU A 232 -30.54 83.42 97.55
CA GLU A 232 -29.82 82.25 96.98
C GLU A 232 -29.48 80.94 97.77
N THR A 233 -29.44 79.79 97.06
CA THR A 233 -28.22 79.02 96.63
C THR A 233 -28.44 77.51 96.39
N SER A 234 -27.75 76.99 95.36
CA SER A 234 -27.00 75.72 95.21
C SER A 234 -27.62 74.34 95.53
N GLY A 235 -27.30 73.35 94.67
CA GLY A 235 -27.44 71.93 94.99
C GLY A 235 -27.22 71.01 93.79
N GLU A 236 -25.98 70.52 93.62
CA GLU A 236 -25.62 69.39 92.77
C GLU A 236 -26.49 68.16 93.06
N GLY A 237 -26.85 67.44 91.99
CA GLY A 237 -27.61 66.19 92.05
C GLY A 237 -27.15 65.17 91.00
N PRO A 238 -27.47 63.88 91.20
CA PRO A 238 -26.72 62.74 90.67
C PRO A 238 -27.30 62.24 89.34
N GLU A 239 -26.81 62.76 88.21
CA GLU A 239 -27.23 62.33 86.86
C GLU A 239 -26.11 61.60 86.07
N VAL A 240 -24.87 61.66 86.56
CA VAL A 240 -23.68 61.23 85.82
C VAL A 240 -23.49 59.71 85.75
N GLU A 241 -24.00 58.95 86.72
CA GLU A 241 -23.84 57.49 86.75
C GLU A 241 -24.79 56.77 85.76
N MET A 242 -26.03 57.23 85.62
CA MET A 242 -27.02 56.65 84.69
C MET A 242 -26.58 56.86 83.23
N GLU A 243 -26.05 58.04 82.90
CA GLU A 243 -25.47 58.29 81.58
C GLU A 243 -24.23 57.44 81.28
N SER A 244 -23.43 57.11 82.30
CA SER A 244 -22.23 56.30 82.12
C SER A 244 -22.55 54.84 81.77
N TRP A 245 -23.59 54.27 82.40
CA TRP A 245 -24.08 52.92 82.11
C TRP A 245 -24.78 52.85 80.75
N GLN A 246 -25.54 53.89 80.38
CA GLN A 246 -26.15 54.01 79.05
C GLN A 246 -25.08 54.01 77.95
N LYS A 247 -24.01 54.80 78.11
CA LYS A 247 -22.89 54.87 77.17
C LYS A 247 -22.13 53.53 77.04
N GLN A 248 -22.00 52.77 78.13
CA GLN A 248 -21.40 51.43 78.10
C GLN A 248 -22.29 50.41 77.39
N TYR A 249 -23.61 50.46 77.61
CA TYR A 249 -24.58 49.60 76.92
C TYR A 249 -24.57 49.85 75.41
N ASP A 250 -24.59 51.11 74.98
CA ASP A 250 -24.53 51.49 73.56
C ASP A 250 -23.22 51.07 72.90
N SER A 251 -22.11 51.11 73.63
CA SER A 251 -20.80 50.66 73.15
C SER A 251 -20.76 49.14 72.95
N LEU A 252 -21.27 48.38 73.93
CA LEU A 252 -21.39 46.92 73.84
C LEU A 252 -22.33 46.50 72.71
N GLN A 253 -23.45 47.19 72.54
CA GLN A 253 -24.39 46.92 71.45
C GLN A 253 -23.75 47.15 70.08
N LYS A 254 -23.00 48.25 69.89
CA LYS A 254 -22.23 48.48 68.65
C LYS A 254 -21.16 47.42 68.39
N ILE A 255 -20.54 46.86 69.43
CA ILE A 255 -19.56 45.77 69.30
C ILE A 255 -20.27 44.49 68.85
N VAL A 256 -21.42 44.17 69.44
CA VAL A 256 -22.23 43.00 69.08
C VAL A 256 -22.75 43.11 67.64
N GLU A 257 -23.25 44.28 67.23
CA GLU A 257 -23.69 44.53 65.85
C GLU A 257 -22.53 44.37 64.85
N LYS A 258 -21.34 44.88 65.16
CA LYS A 258 -20.14 44.69 64.33
C LYS A 258 -19.70 43.22 64.26
N GLN A 259 -19.82 42.48 65.36
CA GLN A 259 -19.53 41.05 65.41
C GLN A 259 -20.54 40.26 64.57
N GLN A 260 -21.83 40.61 64.65
CA GLN A 260 -22.90 39.99 63.88
C GLN A 260 -22.71 40.21 62.38
N GLN A 261 -22.44 41.45 61.96
CA GLN A 261 -22.12 41.78 60.56
C GLN A 261 -20.93 40.98 60.02
N LYS A 262 -19.87 40.83 60.82
CA LYS A 262 -18.72 39.99 60.45
C LYS A 262 -19.10 38.51 60.34
N MET A 263 -19.95 38.01 61.23
CA MET A 263 -20.44 36.63 61.17
C MET A 263 -21.25 36.38 59.88
N ASP A 264 -22.13 37.32 59.53
CA ASP A 264 -22.97 37.21 58.33
C ASP A 264 -22.13 37.32 57.05
N GLN A 265 -21.09 38.17 57.06
CA GLN A 265 -20.12 38.25 55.97
C GLN A 265 -19.29 36.98 55.80
N LEU A 266 -18.86 36.35 56.89
CA LEU A 266 -18.17 35.05 56.84
C LEU A 266 -19.11 33.93 56.37
N ARG A 267 -20.38 33.93 56.79
CA ARG A 267 -21.38 32.95 56.35
C ARG A 267 -21.62 33.02 54.84
N SER A 268 -21.74 34.22 54.27
CA SER A 268 -21.91 34.37 52.82
C SER A 268 -20.66 33.96 52.04
N GLN A 269 -19.46 34.24 52.56
CA GLN A 269 -18.21 33.75 51.97
C GLN A 269 -18.12 32.23 52.00
N VAL A 270 -18.47 31.58 53.11
CA VAL A 270 -18.47 30.11 53.21
C VAL A 270 -19.46 29.51 52.21
N GLN A 271 -20.68 30.03 52.11
CA GLN A 271 -21.66 29.56 51.13
C GLN A 271 -21.19 29.72 49.68
N SER A 272 -20.55 30.85 49.36
CA SER A 272 -19.97 31.08 48.02
C SER A 272 -18.88 30.06 47.70
N LEU A 273 -17.99 29.79 48.65
CA LEU A 273 -16.91 28.80 48.47
C LEU A 273 -17.45 27.38 48.37
N GLU A 274 -18.44 27.01 49.17
CA GLU A 274 -19.12 25.71 49.07
C GLU A 274 -19.75 25.51 47.69
N GLN A 275 -20.37 26.55 47.13
CA GLN A 275 -20.96 26.50 45.79
C GLN A 275 -19.89 26.38 44.71
N GLU A 276 -18.77 27.11 44.83
CA GLU A 276 -17.65 27.03 43.90
C GLU A 276 -16.98 25.64 43.94
N VAL A 277 -16.80 25.06 45.13
CA VAL A 277 -16.30 23.69 45.30
C VAL A 277 -17.24 22.67 44.65
N ALA A 278 -18.56 22.79 44.88
CA ALA A 278 -19.53 21.89 44.26
C ALA A 278 -19.54 21.98 42.72
N GLN A 279 -19.35 23.19 42.17
CA GLN A 279 -19.21 23.40 40.73
C GLN A 279 -17.94 22.75 40.19
N GLU A 280 -16.80 22.95 40.86
CA GLU A 280 -15.51 22.37 40.46
C GLU A 280 -15.49 20.84 40.58
N GLU A 281 -16.16 20.27 41.59
CA GLU A 281 -16.33 18.82 41.70
C GLU A 281 -17.13 18.26 40.52
N GLY A 282 -18.19 18.97 40.11
CA GLY A 282 -19.00 18.61 38.94
C GLY A 282 -18.21 18.68 37.62
N THR A 283 -17.42 19.74 37.41
CA THR A 283 -16.56 19.86 36.22
C THR A 283 -15.46 18.79 36.22
N SER A 284 -14.82 18.56 37.36
CA SER A 284 -13.79 17.54 37.53
C SER A 284 -14.34 16.14 37.25
N GLN A 285 -15.55 15.83 37.72
CA GLN A 285 -16.21 14.56 37.45
C GLN A 285 -16.51 14.37 35.96
N ALA A 286 -17.05 15.38 35.28
CA ALA A 286 -17.30 15.34 33.84
C ALA A 286 -16.02 15.13 33.02
N LEU A 287 -14.91 15.77 33.43
CA LEU A 287 -13.60 15.59 32.79
C LEU A 287 -13.05 14.17 33.00
N ARG A 288 -13.23 13.56 34.18
CA ARG A 288 -12.83 12.16 34.42
C ARG A 288 -13.60 11.19 33.55
N GLU A 289 -14.90 11.39 33.40
CA GLU A 289 -15.74 10.54 32.54
C GLU A 289 -15.38 10.68 31.06
N GLU A 290 -15.08 11.91 30.59
CA GLU A 290 -14.55 12.14 29.24
C GLU A 290 -13.20 11.46 29.03
N ALA A 291 -12.28 11.54 29.99
CA ALA A 291 -11.00 10.86 29.92
C ALA A 291 -11.16 9.34 29.84
N GLN A 292 -12.02 8.76 30.68
CA GLN A 292 -12.31 7.32 30.65
C GLN A 292 -12.94 6.87 29.32
N ARG A 293 -13.84 7.67 28.74
CA ARG A 293 -14.42 7.41 27.42
C ARG A 293 -13.34 7.44 26.33
N ARG A 294 -12.42 8.40 26.37
CA ARG A 294 -11.28 8.48 25.43
C ARG A 294 -10.33 7.29 25.57
N ASP A 295 -10.02 6.88 26.79
CA ASP A 295 -9.16 5.71 27.03
C ASP A 295 -9.79 4.42 26.49
N SER A 296 -11.10 4.25 26.69
CA SER A 296 -11.85 3.12 26.14
C SER A 296 -11.83 3.11 24.61
N ALA A 297 -12.03 4.28 23.98
CA ALA A 297 -11.94 4.42 22.52
C ALA A 297 -10.53 4.13 21.98
N LEU A 298 -9.49 4.60 22.68
CA LEU A 298 -8.09 4.31 22.33
C LEU A 298 -7.78 2.82 22.44
N GLN A 299 -8.30 2.12 23.46
CA GLN A 299 -8.16 0.67 23.59
C GLN A 299 -8.83 -0.06 22.43
N GLN A 300 -10.06 0.32 22.05
CA GLN A 300 -10.76 -0.23 20.90
C GLN A 300 -9.97 -0.03 19.60
N LEU A 301 -9.45 1.18 19.38
CA LEU A 301 -8.61 1.48 18.21
C LEU A 301 -7.36 0.61 18.17
N ARG A 302 -6.68 0.43 19.31
CA ARG A 302 -5.49 -0.45 19.40
C ARG A 302 -5.83 -1.89 19.06
N THR A 303 -6.99 -2.40 19.49
CA THR A 303 -7.45 -3.75 19.15
C THR A 303 -7.74 -3.86 17.66
N ALA A 304 -8.47 -2.91 17.07
CA ALA A 304 -8.75 -2.89 15.63
C ALA A 304 -7.46 -2.83 14.78
N VAL A 305 -6.47 -2.04 15.20
CA VAL A 305 -5.17 -1.99 14.51
C VAL A 305 -4.42 -3.32 14.60
N LYS A 306 -4.47 -4.01 15.76
CA LYS A 306 -3.89 -5.35 15.88
C LYS A 306 -4.59 -6.36 14.96
N GLU A 307 -5.92 -6.35 14.92
CA GLU A 307 -6.71 -7.21 14.03
C GLU A 307 -6.39 -6.96 12.56
N LEU A 308 -6.34 -5.69 12.13
CA LEU A 308 -5.94 -5.31 10.77
C LEU A 308 -4.50 -5.76 10.45
N SER A 309 -3.58 -5.65 11.42
CA SER A 309 -2.20 -6.12 11.24
C SER A 309 -2.15 -7.64 11.02
N VAL A 310 -2.94 -8.41 11.76
CA VAL A 310 -3.03 -9.87 11.57
C VAL A 310 -3.65 -10.20 10.21
N GLN A 311 -4.75 -9.53 9.83
CA GLN A 311 -5.35 -9.73 8.50
C GLN A 311 -4.39 -9.39 7.36
N ASN A 312 -3.57 -8.34 7.52
CA ASN A 312 -2.58 -7.95 6.52
C ASN A 312 -1.45 -8.99 6.43
N GLN A 313 -1.02 -9.54 7.57
CA GLN A 313 -0.05 -10.64 7.61
C GLN A 313 -0.59 -11.89 6.90
N ASP A 314 -1.84 -12.28 7.16
CA ASP A 314 -2.50 -13.42 6.48
C ASP A 314 -2.62 -13.19 4.97
N LEU A 315 -2.91 -11.96 4.54
CA LEU A 315 -2.97 -11.61 3.13
C LEU A 315 -1.60 -11.69 2.47
N ILE A 316 -0.53 -11.25 3.15
CA ILE A 316 0.85 -11.39 2.67
C ILE A 316 1.21 -12.87 2.52
N GLU A 317 0.89 -13.72 3.50
CA GLU A 317 1.15 -15.16 3.44
C GLU A 317 0.39 -15.83 2.29
N LYS A 318 -0.89 -15.49 2.10
CA LYS A 318 -1.67 -15.93 0.94
C LYS A 318 -1.08 -15.45 -0.37
N ASN A 319 -0.60 -14.20 -0.43
CA ASN A 319 0.01 -13.66 -1.64
C ASN A 319 1.31 -14.38 -1.98
N LEU A 320 2.16 -14.63 -0.99
CA LEU A 320 3.39 -15.41 -1.15
C LEU A 320 3.09 -16.83 -1.61
N THR A 321 2.08 -17.47 -1.01
CA THR A 321 1.63 -18.80 -1.41
C THR A 321 1.13 -18.77 -2.86
N LEU A 322 0.31 -17.80 -3.25
CA LEU A 322 -0.17 -17.65 -4.62
C LEU A 322 0.98 -17.35 -5.59
N GLN A 323 1.95 -16.51 -5.21
CA GLN A 323 3.14 -16.25 -6.02
C GLN A 323 3.98 -17.52 -6.18
N GLU A 324 4.11 -18.34 -5.15
CA GLU A 324 4.81 -19.62 -5.23
C GLU A 324 4.06 -20.61 -6.14
N HIS A 325 2.73 -20.71 -6.01
CA HIS A 325 1.91 -21.49 -6.93
C HIS A 325 2.00 -20.98 -8.36
N LEU A 326 1.99 -19.66 -8.58
CA LEU A 326 2.18 -19.05 -9.90
C LEU A 326 3.60 -19.28 -10.41
N ARG A 327 4.62 -19.33 -9.56
CA ARG A 327 6.00 -19.68 -9.96
C ARG A 327 6.11 -21.16 -10.33
N GLN A 328 5.37 -22.03 -9.65
CA GLN A 328 5.27 -23.46 -9.98
C GLN A 328 4.40 -23.72 -11.22
N ALA A 329 3.38 -22.89 -11.45
CA ALA A 329 2.47 -22.97 -12.60
C ALA A 329 2.93 -22.12 -13.80
N GLN A 330 3.93 -21.25 -13.62
CA GLN A 330 4.57 -20.54 -14.72
C GLN A 330 5.19 -21.60 -15.64
N PRO A 331 4.96 -21.53 -16.97
CA PRO A 331 5.51 -22.44 -17.97
C PRO A 331 7.00 -22.14 -18.19
N GLY A 332 7.78 -22.13 -17.11
CA GLY A 332 9.24 -22.01 -17.07
C GLY A 332 9.93 -23.36 -16.88
N SER A 333 9.20 -24.44 -16.58
CA SER A 333 9.66 -25.76 -17.01
C SER A 333 9.29 -25.89 -18.48
N PRO A 334 10.25 -26.11 -19.40
CA PRO A 334 9.87 -26.59 -20.72
C PRO A 334 8.93 -27.78 -20.52
N PRO A 335 7.87 -27.94 -21.33
CA PRO A 335 7.18 -29.22 -21.39
C PRO A 335 8.26 -30.29 -21.42
N SER A 336 8.12 -31.36 -20.62
CA SER A 336 9.14 -32.40 -20.58
C SER A 336 9.60 -32.67 -22.02
N PRO A 337 10.91 -32.82 -22.30
CA PRO A 337 11.40 -32.85 -23.69
C PRO A 337 10.57 -33.81 -24.56
N ASP A 338 10.09 -34.90 -23.96
CA ASP A 338 9.14 -35.86 -24.54
C ASP A 338 7.77 -35.25 -24.89
N THR A 339 7.13 -34.48 -24.00
CA THR A 339 5.87 -33.77 -24.27
C THR A 339 6.03 -32.67 -25.32
N ALA A 340 7.15 -31.94 -25.31
CA ALA A 340 7.44 -30.90 -26.30
C ALA A 340 7.62 -31.50 -27.70
N GLN A 341 8.35 -32.62 -27.76
CA GLN A 341 8.60 -33.36 -28.99
C GLN A 341 7.31 -34.00 -29.53
N LEU A 342 6.52 -34.66 -28.67
CA LEU A 342 5.22 -35.22 -29.04
C LEU A 342 4.25 -34.15 -29.56
N ALA A 343 4.25 -32.95 -28.97
CA ALA A 343 3.42 -31.85 -29.45
C ALA A 343 3.88 -31.37 -30.84
N LEU A 344 5.19 -31.32 -31.10
CA LEU A 344 5.73 -30.92 -32.39
C LEU A 344 5.46 -31.97 -33.48
N GLU A 345 5.63 -33.26 -33.15
CA GLU A 345 5.28 -34.38 -34.03
C GLU A 345 3.78 -34.37 -34.37
N LEU A 346 2.90 -34.18 -33.38
CA LEU A 346 1.46 -34.06 -33.61
C LEU A 346 1.12 -32.88 -34.54
N HIS A 347 1.78 -31.73 -34.38
CA HIS A 347 1.54 -30.58 -35.26
C HIS A 347 2.00 -30.84 -36.70
N GLN A 348 3.14 -31.51 -36.89
CA GLN A 348 3.62 -31.89 -38.22
C GLN A 348 2.62 -32.85 -38.90
N GLU A 349 2.17 -33.88 -38.19
CA GLU A 349 1.18 -34.84 -38.70
C GLU A 349 -0.14 -34.15 -39.05
N LEU A 350 -0.64 -33.24 -38.20
CA LEU A 350 -1.85 -32.47 -38.48
C LEU A 350 -1.67 -31.52 -39.68
N ALA A 351 -0.47 -30.95 -39.86
CA ALA A 351 -0.18 -30.09 -41.01
C ALA A 351 -0.13 -30.89 -42.32
N SER A 352 0.47 -32.09 -42.32
CA SER A 352 0.44 -33.00 -43.47
C SER A 352 -0.97 -33.45 -43.79
N CYS A 353 -1.76 -33.85 -42.78
CA CYS A 353 -3.17 -34.21 -42.96
C CYS A 353 -3.98 -33.05 -43.56
N LEU A 354 -3.71 -31.81 -43.16
CA LEU A 354 -4.38 -30.64 -43.69
C LEU A 354 -4.05 -30.42 -45.17
N GLN A 355 -2.78 -30.56 -45.56
CA GLN A 355 -2.35 -30.42 -46.95
C GLN A 355 -2.98 -31.51 -47.83
N ASP A 356 -2.98 -32.75 -47.36
CA ASP A 356 -3.62 -33.87 -48.06
C ASP A 356 -5.12 -33.62 -48.25
N LEU A 357 -5.80 -33.15 -47.20
CA LEU A 357 -7.23 -32.87 -47.27
C LEU A 357 -7.54 -31.68 -48.19
N GLN A 358 -6.67 -30.65 -48.23
CA GLN A 358 -6.75 -29.56 -49.22
C GLN A 358 -6.57 -30.07 -50.64
N ALA A 359 -5.59 -30.94 -50.89
CA ALA A 359 -5.34 -31.54 -52.19
C ALA A 359 -6.53 -32.39 -52.65
N VAL A 360 -7.08 -33.24 -51.77
CA VAL A 360 -8.28 -34.04 -52.05
C VAL A 360 -9.48 -33.14 -52.33
N CYS A 361 -9.72 -32.12 -51.51
CA CYS A 361 -10.80 -31.18 -51.74
C CYS A 361 -10.65 -30.49 -53.12
N SER A 362 -9.45 -30.07 -53.48
CA SER A 362 -9.16 -29.47 -54.79
C SER A 362 -9.43 -30.43 -55.96
N ILE A 363 -8.98 -31.68 -55.87
CA ILE A 363 -9.21 -32.72 -56.88
C ILE A 363 -10.70 -32.98 -57.09
N VAL A 364 -11.45 -33.14 -55.99
CA VAL A 364 -12.88 -33.45 -56.06
C VAL A 364 -13.66 -32.23 -56.58
N THR A 365 -13.28 -31.01 -56.21
CA THR A 365 -13.85 -29.78 -56.76
C THR A 365 -13.60 -29.66 -58.27
N GLN A 366 -12.36 -29.89 -58.73
CA GLN A 366 -12.01 -29.87 -60.16
C GLN A 366 -12.87 -30.88 -60.93
N ARG A 367 -12.98 -32.10 -60.40
CA ARG A 367 -13.78 -33.16 -61.02
C ARG A 367 -15.28 -32.85 -61.02
N ALA A 368 -15.82 -32.27 -59.94
CA ALA A 368 -17.23 -31.86 -59.86
C ALA A 368 -17.57 -30.75 -60.87
N GLN A 369 -16.60 -29.90 -61.19
CA GLN A 369 -16.70 -28.87 -62.22
C GLN A 369 -16.49 -29.42 -63.65
N GLY A 370 -16.11 -30.70 -63.80
CA GLY A 370 -15.87 -31.35 -65.09
C GLY A 370 -14.46 -31.14 -65.65
N HIS A 371 -13.51 -30.70 -64.84
CA HIS A 371 -12.10 -30.55 -65.20
C HIS A 371 -11.31 -31.82 -64.86
N ASP A 372 -10.23 -32.08 -65.61
CA ASP A 372 -9.29 -33.15 -65.30
C ASP A 372 -8.50 -32.81 -64.01
N PRO A 373 -8.42 -33.74 -63.04
CA PRO A 373 -7.75 -33.47 -61.78
C PRO A 373 -6.23 -33.39 -61.96
N ASN A 374 -5.58 -32.53 -61.17
CA ASN A 374 -4.12 -32.43 -61.17
C ASN A 374 -3.48 -33.76 -60.71
N LEU A 375 -2.78 -34.43 -61.63
CA LEU A 375 -2.16 -35.73 -61.39
C LEU A 375 -1.08 -35.69 -60.30
N SER A 376 -0.37 -34.58 -60.13
CA SER A 376 0.65 -34.44 -59.08
C SER A 376 0.02 -34.42 -57.70
N LEU A 377 -1.12 -33.73 -57.53
CA LEU A 377 -1.88 -33.75 -56.27
C LEU A 377 -2.47 -35.14 -56.00
N LEU A 378 -2.97 -35.82 -57.04
CA LEU A 378 -3.53 -37.17 -56.92
C LEU A 378 -2.49 -38.21 -56.47
N LEU A 379 -1.24 -38.02 -56.88
CA LEU A 379 -0.11 -38.86 -56.48
C LEU A 379 0.52 -38.44 -55.13
N GLY A 380 -0.03 -37.44 -54.45
CA GLY A 380 0.51 -36.93 -53.17
C GLY A 380 1.86 -36.23 -53.32
N ILE A 381 2.19 -35.77 -54.53
CA ILE A 381 3.45 -35.08 -54.81
C ILE A 381 3.26 -33.59 -54.50
N HIS A 382 3.44 -33.23 -53.24
CA HIS A 382 3.42 -31.85 -52.78
C HIS A 382 4.76 -31.18 -53.13
N SER A 383 4.70 -29.98 -53.73
CA SER A 383 5.86 -29.11 -53.89
C SER A 383 6.43 -28.81 -52.51
N GLN A 384 7.57 -29.42 -52.18
CA GLN A 384 8.25 -29.25 -50.90
C GLN A 384 8.61 -27.76 -50.71
N HIS A 385 7.76 -27.03 -50.00
CA HIS A 385 8.22 -25.82 -49.34
C HIS A 385 9.01 -26.27 -48.11
N PRO A 386 10.24 -25.75 -47.90
CA PRO A 386 11.01 -26.11 -46.71
C PRO A 386 10.21 -25.66 -45.49
N GLU A 387 9.69 -26.64 -44.76
CA GLU A 387 9.10 -26.53 -43.42
C GLU A 387 10.13 -25.85 -42.52
N THR A 388 10.10 -24.52 -42.52
CA THR A 388 10.95 -23.71 -41.66
C THR A 388 10.43 -23.95 -40.27
N GLN A 389 11.14 -24.76 -39.46
CA GLN A 389 10.82 -25.10 -38.06
C GLN A 389 9.86 -24.07 -37.45
N LEU A 390 8.56 -24.37 -37.51
CA LEU A 390 7.54 -23.41 -37.13
C LEU A 390 7.71 -23.21 -35.62
N ASP A 391 8.07 -21.98 -35.24
CA ASP A 391 8.13 -21.58 -33.84
C ASP A 391 6.69 -21.48 -33.31
N LEU A 392 6.14 -22.64 -32.95
CA LEU A 392 4.79 -22.84 -32.43
C LEU A 392 4.55 -22.07 -31.11
N GLN A 393 5.58 -21.42 -30.55
CA GLN A 393 5.45 -20.51 -29.42
C GLN A 393 4.94 -19.13 -29.82
N LYS A 394 4.90 -18.80 -31.11
CA LYS A 394 4.41 -17.50 -31.60
C LYS A 394 2.90 -17.55 -31.89
N PRO A 395 2.08 -16.74 -31.19
CA PRO A 395 0.63 -16.76 -31.33
C PRO A 395 0.16 -16.42 -32.76
N ASP A 396 0.94 -15.65 -33.51
CA ASP A 396 0.59 -15.24 -34.88
C ASP A 396 0.68 -16.40 -35.88
N VAL A 397 1.56 -17.37 -35.64
CA VAL A 397 1.70 -18.56 -36.50
C VAL A 397 0.52 -19.51 -36.30
N ILE A 398 0.10 -19.71 -35.04
CA ILE A 398 -1.07 -20.52 -34.69
C ILE A 398 -2.34 -19.91 -35.27
N LYS A 399 -2.51 -18.57 -35.18
CA LYS A 399 -3.65 -17.87 -35.78
C LYS A 399 -3.75 -18.11 -37.29
N ARG A 400 -2.63 -18.01 -38.03
CA ARG A 400 -2.59 -18.27 -39.46
C ARG A 400 -2.99 -19.72 -39.80
N LYS A 401 -2.49 -20.70 -39.04
CA LYS A 401 -2.87 -22.11 -39.23
C LYS A 401 -4.35 -22.36 -38.94
N LEU A 402 -4.91 -21.68 -37.93
CA LEU A 402 -6.34 -21.75 -37.67
C LEU A 402 -7.16 -21.19 -38.84
N GLU A 403 -6.72 -20.10 -39.45
CA GLU A 403 -7.36 -19.53 -40.64
C GLU A 403 -7.31 -20.49 -41.84
N GLU A 404 -6.18 -21.17 -42.10
CA GLU A 404 -6.04 -22.19 -43.15
C GLU A 404 -7.03 -23.36 -42.94
N VAL A 405 -7.15 -23.86 -41.70
CA VAL A 405 -8.11 -24.92 -41.36
C VAL A 405 -9.56 -24.46 -41.53
N GLN A 406 -9.86 -23.23 -41.11
CA GLN A 406 -11.19 -22.64 -41.28
C GLN A 406 -11.55 -22.40 -42.75
N GLN A 407 -10.57 -22.09 -43.60
CA GLN A 407 -10.76 -21.97 -45.04
C GLN A 407 -11.08 -23.33 -45.65
N LEU A 408 -10.27 -24.36 -45.35
CA LEU A 408 -10.55 -25.71 -45.85
C LEU A 408 -11.94 -26.22 -45.45
N ARG A 409 -12.37 -25.95 -44.22
CA ARG A 409 -13.74 -26.30 -43.79
C ARG A 409 -14.80 -25.65 -44.67
N ARG A 410 -14.61 -24.40 -45.07
CA ARG A 410 -15.53 -23.70 -46.00
C ARG A 410 -15.49 -24.32 -47.39
N ASP A 411 -14.30 -24.62 -47.90
CA ASP A 411 -14.13 -25.25 -49.21
C ASP A 411 -14.81 -26.64 -49.28
N ILE A 412 -14.72 -27.43 -48.19
CA ILE A 412 -15.42 -28.72 -48.07
C ILE A 412 -16.94 -28.55 -48.07
N GLU A 413 -17.46 -27.49 -47.43
CA GLU A 413 -18.89 -27.20 -47.40
C GLU A 413 -19.42 -26.81 -48.78
N ASP A 414 -18.68 -25.95 -49.48
CA ASP A 414 -19.01 -25.52 -50.85
C ASP A 414 -18.96 -26.71 -51.81
N LEU A 415 -17.97 -27.60 -51.65
CA LEU A 415 -17.88 -28.83 -52.41
C LEU A 415 -19.06 -29.77 -52.12
N ARG A 416 -19.44 -29.94 -50.84
CA ARG A 416 -20.58 -30.76 -50.45
C ARG A 416 -21.87 -30.24 -51.08
N THR A 417 -22.06 -28.92 -51.10
CA THR A 417 -23.20 -28.28 -51.75
C THR A 417 -23.18 -28.56 -53.26
N THR A 418 -22.05 -28.32 -53.91
CA THR A 418 -21.86 -28.56 -55.35
C THR A 418 -22.14 -30.02 -55.74
N MET A 419 -21.62 -30.99 -54.97
CA MET A 419 -21.87 -32.40 -55.21
C MET A 419 -23.35 -32.77 -55.01
N SER A 420 -24.00 -32.18 -54.01
CA SER A 420 -25.43 -32.40 -53.75
C SER A 420 -26.30 -31.85 -54.89
N ASP A 421 -25.98 -30.66 -55.40
CA ASP A 421 -26.67 -30.04 -56.53
C ASP A 421 -26.49 -30.86 -57.81
N ARG A 422 -25.27 -31.32 -58.08
CA ARG A 422 -24.98 -32.24 -59.20
C ARG A 422 -25.75 -33.54 -59.08
N TYR A 423 -25.75 -34.15 -57.90
CA TYR A 423 -26.51 -35.36 -57.67
C TYR A 423 -28.02 -35.14 -57.87
N ALA A 424 -28.56 -34.00 -57.42
CA ALA A 424 -29.95 -33.64 -57.66
C ALA A 424 -30.26 -33.40 -59.15
N GLN A 425 -29.35 -32.76 -59.89
CA GLN A 425 -29.43 -32.60 -61.35
C GLN A 425 -29.43 -33.95 -62.06
N ASP A 426 -28.46 -34.82 -61.77
CA ASP A 426 -28.36 -36.15 -62.37
C ASP A 426 -29.60 -37.00 -62.07
N MET A 427 -30.12 -36.95 -60.84
CA MET A 427 -31.37 -37.64 -60.47
C MET A 427 -32.60 -37.03 -61.15
N GLY A 428 -32.60 -35.71 -61.40
CA GLY A 428 -33.66 -35.00 -62.12
C GLY A 428 -33.66 -35.28 -63.63
N GLU A 429 -32.49 -35.31 -64.26
CA GLU A 429 -32.31 -35.64 -65.68
C GLU A 429 -32.61 -37.12 -65.98
N ASN A 430 -32.35 -38.03 -65.02
CA ASN A 430 -32.73 -39.43 -65.11
C ASN A 430 -34.22 -39.70 -64.80
N CYS A 431 -34.96 -38.71 -64.30
CA CYS A 431 -36.43 -38.77 -64.15
C CYS A 431 -37.11 -38.35 -65.46
N VAL A 432 -37.04 -39.20 -66.49
CA VAL A 432 -37.97 -39.07 -67.62
C VAL A 432 -39.36 -39.45 -67.11
N THR A 433 -40.23 -38.47 -66.88
CA THR A 433 -41.67 -38.73 -66.74
C THR A 433 -42.13 -39.45 -68.01
N GLN A 434 -42.59 -40.70 -67.88
CA GLN A 434 -43.31 -41.41 -68.93
C GLN A 434 -44.63 -40.72 -69.27
#